data_AF-A0A0D2EGW8-F1
#
_entry.id   AF-A0A0D2EGW8-F1
#
_cell.length_a   1.000
_cell.length_b   1.000
_cell.length_c   1.000
_cell.angle_alpha   90.00
_cell.angle_beta   90.00
_cell.angle_gamma   90.00
#
_symmetry.space_group_name_H-M   'P 1'
#
loop_
_entity.id
_entity.type
_entity.pdbx_description
1 polymer ?
#
loop_
_entity_poly.entity_id
_entity_poly.type
_entity_poly.pdbx_seq_one_letter_code
_entity_poly.pdbx_strand_id
1 'polypeptide(L)'
;MSSFRGNSPGNEIIANSGYTDAFKTILRVGGGWGTVSGPGLFMLRVIISGSIASVFMGMTGASIGALMFDTATVPFVFSACTGFVLGAVGFYRDAVRKSLRSLDRYPRLLQLHLDANFPHRGFETWPPNRFRSGVFASSWVLRSMLVASWLTATNAIDRILEAEEEAILTPITKSGVEAQMEAANGSVKEA
;
A
#
# COMPACT_ATOMS: atom_id res chain seq x y z
N MET A 1 -5.45 29.06 11.42
CA MET A 1 -4.27 28.80 10.56
C MET A 1 -4.32 27.36 10.11
N SER A 2 -4.74 27.14 8.87
CA SER A 2 -4.97 25.82 8.29
C SER A 2 -3.64 25.22 7.85
N SER A 3 -3.20 24.15 8.54
CA SER A 3 -1.99 23.42 8.17
C SER A 3 -2.29 22.49 7.00
N PHE A 4 -1.59 22.68 5.90
CA PHE A 4 -1.58 21.81 4.73
C PHE A 4 -1.08 20.41 5.14
N ARG A 5 -2.01 19.48 5.40
CA ARG A 5 -1.70 18.05 5.41
C ARG A 5 -1.34 17.66 3.98
N GLY A 6 -0.10 17.21 3.80
CA GLY A 6 0.31 16.45 2.63
C GLY A 6 -0.41 15.10 2.63
N ASN A 7 -1.69 15.11 2.24
CA ASN A 7 -2.41 13.91 1.84
C ASN A 7 -1.65 13.31 0.66
N SER A 8 -1.13 12.09 0.81
CA SER A 8 -0.78 11.28 -0.36
C SER A 8 -2.09 10.93 -1.07
N PRO A 9 -2.36 11.47 -2.28
CA PRO A 9 -3.68 11.36 -2.93
C PRO A 9 -4.03 9.94 -3.43
N GLY A 10 -3.24 8.92 -3.07
CA GLY A 10 -3.48 7.53 -3.44
C GLY A 10 -4.07 6.66 -2.33
N ASN A 11 -4.00 7.06 -1.06
CA ASN A 11 -4.42 6.20 0.06
C ASN A 11 -5.91 6.35 0.41
N GLU A 12 -6.49 7.52 0.16
CA GLU A 12 -7.90 7.82 0.50
C GLU A 12 -8.90 7.17 -0.45
N ILE A 13 -8.53 6.97 -1.72
CA ILE A 13 -9.37 6.24 -2.69
C ILE A 13 -9.45 4.75 -2.33
N ILE A 14 -8.43 4.21 -1.66
CA ILE A 14 -8.34 2.81 -1.23
C ILE A 14 -9.12 2.57 0.07
N ALA A 15 -9.32 3.61 0.89
CA ALA A 15 -10.09 3.53 2.14
C ALA A 15 -11.61 3.52 1.92
N ASN A 16 -12.09 3.69 0.68
CA ASN A 16 -13.53 3.65 0.39
C ASN A 16 -14.02 2.19 0.36
N SER A 17 -14.60 1.75 1.48
CA SER A 17 -15.00 0.37 1.78
C SER A 17 -15.85 -0.30 0.68
N GLY A 18 -16.71 0.46 0.00
CA GLY A 18 -17.64 -0.07 -1.00
C GLY A 18 -17.00 -0.66 -2.26
N TYR A 19 -15.93 -0.07 -2.78
CA TYR A 19 -15.25 -0.58 -3.99
C TYR A 19 -14.44 -1.84 -3.67
N THR A 20 -13.76 -1.83 -2.53
CA THR A 20 -12.92 -2.95 -2.09
C THR A 20 -13.75 -4.22 -1.87
N ASP A 21 -14.99 -4.10 -1.37
CA ASP A 21 -15.86 -5.25 -1.11
C ASP A 21 -16.53 -5.82 -2.36
N ALA A 22 -16.91 -4.99 -3.33
CA ALA A 22 -17.36 -5.45 -4.64
C ALA A 22 -16.25 -6.21 -5.38
N PHE A 23 -15.02 -5.70 -5.34
CA PHE A 23 -13.87 -6.37 -5.95
C PHE A 23 -13.44 -7.63 -5.20
N LYS A 24 -13.46 -7.66 -3.87
CA LYS A 24 -13.25 -8.90 -3.09
C LYS A 24 -14.29 -9.96 -3.46
N THR A 25 -15.54 -9.54 -3.67
CA THR A 25 -16.62 -10.43 -4.10
C THR A 25 -16.37 -10.94 -5.52
N ILE A 26 -15.97 -10.08 -6.45
CA ILE A 26 -15.62 -10.48 -7.83
C ILE A 26 -14.40 -11.39 -7.87
N LEU A 27 -13.38 -11.18 -7.03
CA LEU A 27 -12.20 -12.06 -6.96
C LEU A 27 -12.54 -13.42 -6.33
N ARG A 28 -13.45 -13.42 -5.36
CA ARG A 28 -13.97 -14.66 -4.73
C ARG A 28 -14.84 -15.46 -5.68
N VAL A 29 -15.73 -14.78 -6.42
CA VAL A 29 -16.71 -15.38 -7.34
C VAL A 29 -16.08 -15.72 -8.70
N GLY A 30 -15.19 -14.89 -9.21
CA GLY A 30 -14.56 -15.04 -10.53
C GLY A 30 -13.28 -15.90 -10.53
N GLY A 31 -12.65 -16.14 -9.38
CA GLY A 31 -11.38 -16.89 -9.31
C GLY A 31 -11.33 -18.06 -8.33
N GLY A 32 -12.32 -18.26 -7.46
CA GLY A 32 -12.30 -19.34 -6.44
C GLY A 32 -11.34 -19.10 -5.26
N TRP A 33 -10.88 -17.86 -5.03
CA TRP A 33 -9.94 -17.54 -3.95
C TRP A 33 -10.72 -17.33 -2.65
N GLY A 34 -10.90 -18.40 -1.87
CA GLY A 34 -11.71 -18.41 -0.64
C GLY A 34 -11.19 -17.56 0.52
N THR A 35 -9.96 -17.02 0.44
CA THR A 35 -9.36 -16.10 1.41
C THR A 35 -8.32 -15.24 0.67
N VAL A 36 -8.38 -13.92 0.79
CA VAL A 36 -7.48 -12.97 0.09
C VAL A 36 -6.02 -13.18 0.51
N SER A 37 -5.29 -13.98 -0.27
CA SER A 37 -3.84 -14.17 -0.15
C SER A 37 -3.07 -13.02 -0.81
N GLY A 38 -1.76 -12.92 -0.53
CA GLY A 38 -0.89 -11.87 -1.06
C GLY A 38 -1.00 -11.60 -2.56
N PRO A 39 -1.09 -12.63 -3.42
CA PRO A 39 -1.27 -12.44 -4.86
C PRO A 39 -2.61 -11.79 -5.25
N GLY A 40 -3.72 -12.11 -4.57
CA GLY A 40 -5.03 -11.51 -4.86
C GLY A 40 -5.09 -10.02 -4.53
N LEU A 41 -4.47 -9.63 -3.40
CA LEU A 41 -4.31 -8.23 -3.03
C LEU A 41 -3.42 -7.46 -4.01
N PHE A 42 -2.38 -8.11 -4.54
CA PHE A 42 -1.53 -7.52 -5.58
C PHE A 42 -2.33 -7.23 -6.85
N MET A 43 -3.10 -8.20 -7.35
CA MET A 43 -3.91 -8.04 -8.55
C MET A 43 -4.92 -6.89 -8.39
N LEU A 44 -5.61 -6.81 -7.26
CA LEU A 44 -6.57 -5.74 -6.97
C LEU A 44 -5.92 -4.36 -7.03
N ARG A 45 -4.78 -4.18 -6.35
CA ARG A 45 -4.10 -2.89 -6.30
C ARG A 45 -3.54 -2.47 -7.67
N VAL A 46 -3.04 -3.43 -8.46
CA VAL A 46 -2.59 -3.18 -9.84
C VAL A 46 -3.75 -2.72 -10.71
N ILE A 47 -4.90 -3.40 -10.64
CA ILE A 47 -6.08 -3.06 -11.45
C ILE A 47 -6.58 -1.66 -11.10
N ILE A 48 -6.68 -1.31 -9.82
CA ILE A 48 -7.12 0.02 -9.38
C ILE A 48 -6.13 1.09 -9.85
N SER A 49 -4.83 0.91 -9.57
CA SER A 49 -3.81 1.88 -9.95
C SER A 49 -3.72 2.06 -11.47
N GLY A 50 -3.81 0.98 -12.24
CA GLY A 50 -3.81 1.01 -13.69
C GLY A 50 -5.06 1.71 -14.23
N SER A 51 -6.24 1.39 -13.70
CA SER A 51 -7.51 2.00 -14.15
C SER A 51 -7.53 3.51 -13.94
N ILE A 52 -7.06 4.00 -12.79
CA ILE A 52 -6.99 5.44 -12.51
C ILE A 52 -6.08 6.14 -13.53
N ALA A 53 -4.88 5.61 -13.74
CA ALA A 53 -3.93 6.17 -14.71
C ALA A 53 -4.46 6.10 -16.16
N SER A 54 -5.17 5.01 -16.49
CA SER A 54 -5.84 4.83 -17.78
C SER A 54 -6.91 5.88 -18.03
N VAL A 55 -7.72 6.23 -17.02
CA VAL A 55 -8.79 7.22 -17.17
C VAL A 55 -8.18 8.61 -17.42
N PHE A 56 -7.21 9.03 -16.61
CA PHE A 56 -6.54 10.32 -16.79
C PHE A 56 -5.85 10.42 -18.14
N MET A 57 -5.01 9.43 -18.48
CA MET A 57 -4.27 9.43 -19.75
C MET A 57 -5.23 9.28 -20.95
N GLY A 58 -6.29 8.50 -20.79
CA GLY A 58 -7.41 8.36 -21.73
C GLY A 58 -8.04 9.71 -22.05
N MET A 59 -8.50 10.44 -21.03
CA MET A 59 -9.10 11.77 -21.19
C MET A 59 -8.12 12.76 -21.83
N THR A 60 -6.85 12.77 -21.43
CA THR A 60 -5.85 13.63 -22.05
C THR A 60 -5.64 13.31 -23.54
N GLY A 61 -5.52 12.02 -23.88
CA GLY A 61 -5.35 11.59 -25.27
C GLY A 61 -6.58 11.82 -26.13
N ALA A 62 -7.78 11.66 -25.58
CA ALA A 62 -9.04 12.00 -26.26
C ALA A 62 -9.08 13.48 -26.62
N SER A 63 -8.74 14.36 -25.68
CA SER A 63 -8.72 15.81 -25.88
C SER A 63 -7.73 16.22 -26.98
N ILE A 64 -6.52 15.68 -26.95
CA ILE A 64 -5.51 15.95 -28.00
C ILE A 64 -5.94 15.37 -29.35
N GLY A 65 -6.51 14.16 -29.33
CA GLY A 65 -7.01 13.46 -30.52
C GLY A 65 -8.12 14.20 -31.23
N ALA A 66 -9.08 14.72 -30.47
CA ALA A 66 -10.19 15.52 -30.98
C ALA A 66 -9.70 16.82 -31.64
N LEU A 67 -8.65 17.45 -31.12
CA LEU A 67 -8.11 18.71 -31.66
C LEU A 67 -7.29 18.52 -32.96
N MET A 68 -6.66 17.36 -33.14
CA MET A 68 -5.71 17.13 -34.24
C MET A 68 -6.29 16.31 -35.40
N PHE A 69 -7.18 15.38 -35.10
CA PHE A 69 -7.64 14.36 -36.06
C PHE A 69 -9.17 14.30 -36.21
N ASP A 70 -9.93 15.18 -35.54
CA ASP A 70 -11.40 15.13 -35.42
C ASP A 70 -11.95 13.77 -34.93
N THR A 71 -11.08 12.90 -34.40
CA THR A 71 -11.44 11.60 -33.83
C THR A 71 -10.89 11.47 -32.41
N ALA A 72 -11.81 11.38 -31.45
CA ALA A 72 -11.46 11.25 -30.04
C ALA A 72 -11.22 9.80 -29.61
N THR A 73 -11.81 8.83 -30.32
CA THR A 73 -11.92 7.44 -29.86
C THR A 73 -10.62 6.65 -30.00
N VAL A 74 -9.95 6.74 -31.15
CA VAL A 74 -8.67 6.01 -31.36
C VAL A 74 -7.56 6.55 -30.44
N PRO A 75 -7.36 7.87 -30.31
CA PRO A 75 -6.38 8.42 -29.38
C PRO A 75 -6.71 8.14 -27.91
N PHE A 76 -8.00 8.13 -27.53
CA PHE A 76 -8.45 7.71 -26.20
C PHE A 76 -8.01 6.28 -25.86
N VAL A 77 -8.27 5.31 -26.75
CA VAL A 77 -7.95 3.90 -26.48
C VAL A 77 -6.45 3.72 -26.32
N PHE A 78 -5.66 4.30 -27.23
CA PHE A 78 -4.20 4.19 -27.19
C PHE A 78 -3.61 4.82 -25.91
N SER A 79 -4.05 6.02 -25.55
CA SER A 79 -3.56 6.71 -24.37
C SER A 79 -4.05 6.07 -23.08
N ALA A 80 -5.27 5.54 -23.04
CA ALA A 80 -5.81 4.77 -21.92
C ALA A 80 -5.00 3.49 -21.68
N CYS A 81 -4.74 2.67 -22.71
CA CYS A 81 -3.90 1.49 -22.58
C CYS A 81 -2.49 1.82 -22.08
N THR A 82 -1.89 2.88 -22.63
CA THR A 82 -0.58 3.37 -22.18
C THR A 82 -0.61 3.81 -20.71
N GLY A 83 -1.65 4.55 -20.32
CA GLY A 83 -1.88 4.97 -18.94
C GLY A 83 -2.01 3.79 -17.99
N PHE A 84 -2.77 2.76 -18.38
CA PHE A 84 -2.90 1.53 -17.59
C PHE A 84 -1.55 0.85 -17.35
N VAL A 85 -0.77 0.66 -18.40
CA VAL A 85 0.55 0.02 -18.31
C VAL A 85 1.49 0.84 -17.42
N LEU A 86 1.54 2.16 -17.60
CA LEU A 86 2.36 3.04 -16.77
C LEU A 86 1.92 3.02 -15.31
N GLY A 87 0.62 3.02 -15.03
CA GLY A 87 0.06 2.90 -13.69
C GLY A 87 0.42 1.56 -13.02
N ALA A 88 0.26 0.45 -13.74
CA ALA A 88 0.61 -0.88 -13.26
C ALA A 88 2.12 -1.02 -12.98
N VAL A 89 2.98 -0.52 -13.88
CA VAL A 89 4.44 -0.54 -13.72
C VAL A 89 4.86 0.37 -12.57
N GLY A 90 4.29 1.57 -12.46
CA GLY A 90 4.56 2.50 -11.37
C GLY A 90 4.23 1.89 -10.01
N PHE A 91 3.04 1.31 -9.88
CA PHE A 91 2.64 0.59 -8.67
C PHE A 91 3.59 -0.57 -8.35
N TYR A 92 3.95 -1.40 -9.34
CA TYR A 92 4.86 -2.52 -9.11
C TYR A 92 6.24 -2.06 -8.61
N ARG A 93 6.79 -1.00 -9.21
CA ARG A 93 8.09 -0.45 -8.78
C ARG A 93 8.05 0.07 -7.35
N ASP A 94 6.99 0.77 -6.98
CA ASP A 94 6.80 1.28 -5.63
C ASP A 94 6.57 0.15 -4.62
N ALA A 95 5.72 -0.83 -4.95
CA ALA A 95 5.47 -2.01 -4.13
C ALA A 95 6.76 -2.78 -3.85
N VAL A 96 7.63 -2.94 -4.85
CA VAL A 96 8.95 -3.55 -4.63
C VAL A 96 9.76 -2.71 -3.66
N ARG A 97 9.90 -1.41 -3.89
CA ARG A 97 10.74 -0.54 -3.06
C ARG A 97 10.30 -0.58 -1.60
N LYS A 98 8.99 -0.56 -1.36
CA LYS A 98 8.39 -0.69 -0.04
C LYS A 98 8.65 -2.07 0.57
N SER A 99 8.42 -3.15 -0.19
CA SER A 99 8.65 -4.52 0.29
C SER A 99 10.11 -4.79 0.69
N LEU A 100 11.08 -4.29 -0.08
CA LEU A 100 12.51 -4.42 0.24
C LEU A 100 12.88 -3.63 1.50
N ARG A 101 12.35 -2.41 1.66
CA ARG A 101 12.57 -1.61 2.87
C ARG A 101 11.94 -2.26 4.11
N SER A 102 10.74 -2.83 3.97
CA SER A 102 10.08 -3.56 5.04
C SER A 102 10.83 -4.85 5.40
N LEU A 103 11.46 -5.51 4.42
CA LEU A 103 12.32 -6.68 4.66
C LEU A 103 13.52 -6.34 5.54
N ASP A 104 14.17 -5.21 5.29
CA ASP A 104 15.31 -4.77 6.09
C ASP A 104 14.89 -4.35 7.52
N ARG A 105 13.64 -3.89 7.72
CA ARG A 105 13.13 -3.46 9.04
C ARG A 105 12.51 -4.58 9.87
N TYR A 106 11.76 -5.49 9.24
CA TYR A 106 11.02 -6.58 9.91
C TYR A 106 11.23 -7.94 9.20
N PRO A 107 12.48 -8.46 9.16
CA PRO A 107 12.81 -9.66 8.38
C PRO A 107 12.07 -10.91 8.84
N ARG A 108 11.88 -11.07 10.15
CA ARG A 108 11.24 -12.25 10.77
C ARG A 108 9.73 -12.30 10.51
N LEU A 109 9.07 -11.14 10.49
CA LEU A 109 7.64 -11.02 10.18
C LEU A 109 7.38 -11.38 8.71
N LEU A 110 8.23 -10.87 7.82
CA LEU A 110 8.15 -11.18 6.39
C LEU A 110 8.49 -12.65 6.08
N GLN A 111 9.39 -13.27 6.85
CA GLN A 111 9.68 -14.71 6.74
C GLN A 111 8.42 -15.55 7.03
N LEU A 112 7.66 -15.23 8.09
CA LEU A 112 6.41 -15.94 8.41
C LEU A 112 5.37 -15.81 7.28
N HIS A 113 5.22 -14.62 6.70
CA HIS A 113 4.29 -14.42 5.58
C HIS A 113 4.81 -14.97 4.24
N LEU A 114 6.12 -15.09 4.05
CA LEU A 114 6.72 -15.80 2.92
C LEU A 114 6.46 -17.29 3.00
N ASP A 115 6.64 -17.87 4.17
CA ASP A 115 6.37 -19.28 4.42
C ASP A 115 4.88 -19.61 4.26
N ALA A 116 4.00 -18.80 4.85
CA ALA A 116 2.55 -18.97 4.75
C ALA A 116 2.01 -18.84 3.30
N ASN A 117 2.57 -17.94 2.48
CA ASN A 117 2.15 -17.79 1.08
C ASN A 117 2.81 -18.80 0.14
N PHE A 118 4.01 -19.31 0.47
CA PHE A 118 4.81 -20.17 -0.41
C PHE A 118 5.47 -21.34 0.35
N PRO A 119 4.68 -22.27 0.92
CA PRO A 119 5.20 -23.36 1.76
C PRO A 119 6.17 -24.29 0.99
N HIS A 120 5.97 -24.43 -0.32
CA HIS A 120 6.81 -25.27 -1.21
C HIS A 120 8.27 -24.80 -1.34
N ARG A 121 8.61 -23.58 -0.89
CA ARG A 121 9.97 -23.02 -0.98
C ARG A 121 10.82 -23.23 0.27
N GLY A 122 10.21 -23.61 1.41
CA GLY A 122 10.93 -23.90 2.65
C GLY A 122 11.65 -22.68 3.26
N PHE A 123 11.02 -21.50 3.24
CA PHE A 123 11.63 -20.26 3.74
C PHE A 123 11.90 -20.29 5.25
N GLU A 124 11.27 -21.18 6.01
CA GLU A 124 11.59 -21.46 7.41
C GLU A 124 13.06 -21.88 7.61
N THR A 125 13.60 -22.71 6.71
CA THR A 125 14.96 -23.28 6.83
C THR A 125 16.07 -22.29 6.48
N TRP A 126 15.72 -21.11 5.98
CA TRP A 126 16.70 -20.13 5.53
C TRP A 126 17.34 -19.39 6.69
N PRO A 127 18.67 -19.17 6.67
CA PRO A 127 19.34 -18.42 7.71
C PRO A 127 18.89 -16.95 7.70
N PRO A 128 18.81 -16.29 8.87
CA PRO A 128 18.37 -14.90 8.98
C PRO A 128 19.18 -13.94 8.10
N ASN A 129 20.45 -14.26 7.88
CA ASN A 129 21.37 -13.44 7.10
C ASN A 129 21.03 -13.41 5.59
N ARG A 130 20.22 -14.35 5.08
CA ARG A 130 19.69 -14.33 3.71
C ARG A 130 18.45 -13.44 3.54
N PHE A 131 17.75 -13.07 4.62
CA PHE A 131 16.60 -12.17 4.58
C PHE A 131 17.04 -10.70 4.54
N ARG A 132 17.75 -10.34 3.48
CA ARG A 132 18.22 -8.97 3.20
C ARG A 132 17.76 -8.53 1.83
N SER A 133 17.52 -7.23 1.67
CA SER A 133 17.11 -6.63 0.40
C SER A 133 18.01 -7.01 -0.78
N GLY A 134 19.32 -7.11 -0.59
CA GLY A 134 20.28 -7.48 -1.64
C GLY A 134 20.03 -8.87 -2.26
N VAL A 135 19.63 -9.85 -1.45
CA VAL A 135 19.35 -11.23 -1.94
C VAL A 135 18.06 -11.25 -2.74
N PHE A 136 17.01 -10.57 -2.24
CA PHE A 136 15.71 -10.54 -2.90
C PHE A 136 15.68 -9.63 -4.13
N ALA A 137 16.54 -8.60 -4.19
CA ALA A 137 16.68 -7.74 -5.36
C ALA A 137 17.36 -8.45 -6.55
N SER A 138 18.17 -9.47 -6.28
CA SER A 138 18.92 -10.21 -7.31
C SER A 138 18.05 -11.07 -8.24
N SER A 139 16.87 -11.49 -7.78
CA SER A 139 15.99 -12.40 -8.51
C SER A 139 14.59 -11.83 -8.62
N TRP A 140 14.07 -11.73 -9.84
CA TRP A 140 12.71 -11.26 -10.10
C TRP A 140 11.64 -12.17 -9.48
N VAL A 141 11.93 -13.47 -9.32
CA VAL A 141 11.04 -14.44 -8.66
C VAL A 141 10.98 -14.19 -7.17
N LEU A 142 12.12 -14.02 -6.51
CA LEU A 142 12.15 -13.69 -5.07
C LEU A 142 11.51 -12.33 -4.81
N ARG A 143 11.76 -11.37 -5.70
CA ARG A 143 11.16 -10.03 -5.66
C ARG A 143 9.64 -10.08 -5.77
N SER A 144 9.06 -10.88 -6.67
CA SER A 144 7.61 -10.99 -6.81
C SER A 144 6.97 -11.71 -5.63
N MET A 145 7.61 -12.78 -5.13
CA MET A 145 7.18 -13.48 -3.90
C MET A 145 7.19 -12.53 -2.70
N LEU A 146 8.26 -11.72 -2.55
CA LEU A 146 8.37 -10.74 -1.48
C LEU A 146 7.26 -9.69 -1.54
N VAL A 147 6.93 -9.18 -2.72
CA VAL A 147 5.84 -8.22 -2.89
C VAL A 147 4.50 -8.83 -2.47
N ALA A 148 4.21 -10.07 -2.88
CA ALA A 148 2.99 -10.76 -2.50
C ALA A 148 2.90 -10.95 -0.97
N SER A 149 3.96 -11.47 -0.35
CA SER A 149 4.02 -11.69 1.09
C SER A 149 4.00 -10.39 1.89
N TRP A 150 4.60 -9.32 1.39
CA TRP A 150 4.53 -7.99 1.98
C TRP A 150 3.11 -7.42 1.98
N LEU A 151 2.34 -7.65 0.91
CA LEU A 151 0.94 -7.22 0.86
C LEU A 151 0.05 -7.97 1.86
N THR A 152 0.33 -9.24 2.12
CA THR A 152 -0.32 -9.97 3.24
C THR A 152 0.13 -9.42 4.60
N ALA A 153 1.43 -9.12 4.73
CA ALA A 153 2.03 -8.62 5.96
C ALA A 153 1.64 -7.17 6.27
N THR A 154 1.10 -6.41 5.32
CA THR A 154 0.80 -4.98 5.48
C THR A 154 -0.11 -4.73 6.68
N ASN A 155 -1.17 -5.53 6.86
CA ASN A 155 -2.07 -5.40 8.03
C ASN A 155 -1.36 -5.66 9.36
N ALA A 156 -0.37 -6.58 9.39
CA ALA A 156 0.41 -6.87 10.59
C ALA A 156 1.44 -5.77 10.87
N ILE A 157 2.06 -5.21 9.83
CA ILE A 157 2.97 -4.07 9.93
C ILE A 157 2.23 -2.82 10.43
N ASP A 158 1.04 -2.54 9.92
CA ASP A 158 0.24 -1.38 10.32
C ASP A 158 -0.15 -1.46 11.81
N ARG A 159 -0.52 -2.65 12.31
CA ARG A 159 -0.78 -2.87 13.75
C ARG A 159 0.44 -2.64 14.64
N ILE A 160 1.64 -3.03 14.16
CA ILE A 160 2.89 -2.80 14.91
C ILE A 160 3.19 -1.30 14.97
N LEU A 161 3.01 -0.59 13.85
CA LEU A 161 3.22 0.86 13.80
C LEU A 161 2.21 1.61 14.66
N GLU A 162 0.94 1.21 14.66
CA GLU A 162 -0.10 1.80 15.52
C GLU A 162 0.22 1.60 17.01
N ALA A 163 0.69 0.41 17.40
CA ALA A 163 1.13 0.14 18.76
C ALA A 163 2.42 0.91 19.14
N GLU A 164 3.37 1.07 18.21
CA GLU A 164 4.55 1.92 18.40
C GLU A 164 4.15 3.40 18.57
N GLU A 165 3.20 3.89 17.77
CA GLU A 165 2.66 5.25 17.85
C GLU A 165 1.93 5.49 19.18
N GLU A 166 1.09 4.55 19.64
CA GLU A 166 0.40 4.64 20.92
C GLU A 166 1.39 4.64 22.11
N ALA A 167 2.47 3.87 22.03
CA ALA A 167 3.54 3.87 23.02
C ALA A 167 4.34 5.20 23.08
N ILE A 168 4.41 5.94 21.97
CA ILE A 168 5.06 7.27 21.91
C ILE A 168 4.08 8.38 22.35
N LEU A 169 2.79 8.25 22.05
CA LEU A 169 1.77 9.24 22.37
C LEU A 169 1.33 9.22 23.84
N THR A 170 1.36 8.05 24.49
CA THR A 170 1.03 7.90 25.92
C THR A 170 1.86 8.79 26.84
N PRO A 171 3.19 8.90 26.73
CA PRO A 171 3.96 9.81 27.58
C PRO A 171 3.71 11.29 27.25
N ILE A 172 3.52 11.66 25.98
CA ILE A 172 3.28 13.06 25.56
C ILE A 172 1.92 13.54 26.07
N THR A 173 0.88 12.73 25.91
CA THR A 173 -0.47 13.03 26.39
C THR A 173 -0.48 13.16 27.91
N LYS A 174 0.25 12.27 28.62
CA LYS A 174 0.38 12.34 30.08
C LYS A 174 1.05 13.63 30.54
N SER A 175 2.15 14.04 29.90
CA SER A 175 2.83 15.31 30.21
C SER A 175 1.99 16.55 29.88
N GLY A 176 1.15 16.50 28.84
CA GLY A 176 0.23 17.60 28.49
C GLY A 176 -0.94 17.73 29.47
N VAL A 177 -1.44 16.61 30.00
CA VAL A 177 -2.51 16.58 31.01
C VAL A 177 -2.00 17.04 32.39
N GLU A 178 -0.79 16.64 32.78
CA GLU A 178 -0.17 17.09 34.03
C GLU A 178 0.09 18.61 34.01
N ALA A 179 0.57 19.17 32.89
CA ALA A 179 0.76 20.62 32.73
C ALA A 179 -0.56 21.42 32.74
N GLN A 180 -1.64 20.87 32.17
CA GLN A 180 -2.98 21.50 32.25
C GLN A 180 -3.60 21.40 33.64
N MET A 181 -3.40 20.30 34.36
CA MET A 181 -3.86 20.16 35.75
C MET A 181 -3.12 21.10 36.70
N GLU A 182 -1.82 21.34 36.51
CA GLU A 182 -1.05 22.28 37.32
C GLU A 182 -1.46 23.74 37.07
N ALA A 183 -1.74 24.11 35.81
CA ALA A 183 -2.28 25.42 35.46
C ALA A 183 -3.69 25.65 36.02
N ALA A 184 -4.56 24.63 35.98
CA ALA A 184 -5.90 24.72 36.55
C ALA A 184 -5.91 24.80 38.08
N ASN A 185 -4.98 24.11 38.76
CA ASN A 185 -4.88 24.12 40.22
C ASN A 185 -4.19 25.39 40.76
N GLY A 186 -3.34 26.05 39.96
CA GLY A 186 -2.79 27.38 40.27
C GLY A 186 -3.85 28.47 40.23
N SER A 187 -4.81 28.40 39.29
CA SER A 187 -5.89 29.38 39.14
C SER A 187 -6.92 29.37 40.29
N VAL A 188 -7.01 28.29 41.07
CA VAL A 188 -7.99 28.15 42.16
C VAL A 188 -7.45 28.71 43.49
N LYS A 189 -6.14 28.94 43.61
CA LYS A 189 -5.52 29.44 44.85
C LYS A 189 -5.44 30.96 44.98
N GLU A 190 -5.82 31.71 43.95
CA GLU A 190 -5.82 33.18 43.95
C GLU A 190 -7.22 33.83 44.00
N ALA A 191 -8.26 33.05 44.35
CA ALA A 191 -9.63 33.56 44.54
C ALA A 191 -10.07 33.50 46.00
#